data_AF-A0A929F5T2-F1
#
_entry.id   AF-A0A929F5T2-F1
#
_cell.length_a   1.000
_cell.length_b   1.000
_cell.length_c   1.000
_cell.angle_alpha   90.00
_cell.angle_beta   90.00
_cell.angle_gamma   90.00
#
_symmetry.space_group_name_H-M   'P 1'
#
loop_
_entity.id
_entity.type
_entity.pdbx_description
1 polymer ?
#
loop_
_entity_poly.entity_id
_entity_poly.type
_entity_poly.pdbx_seq_one_letter_code
_entity_poly.pdbx_strand_id
1 'polypeptide(L)' 'MRKPLIAGNWKMNKNSAESVELVSQLREMVSDVREVEIVVAPPYTALGS' A
#
# COMPACT_ATOMS: atom_id res chain seq x y z
N MET A 1 1.65 -12.92 -21.25
CA MET A 1 1.58 -13.35 -19.83
C MET A 1 0.96 -12.23 -19.01
N ARG A 2 0.19 -12.52 -17.96
CA ARG A 2 -0.36 -11.50 -17.05
C ARG A 2 0.70 -11.05 -16.06
N LYS A 3 0.71 -9.76 -15.72
CA LYS A 3 1.54 -9.22 -14.65
C LYS A 3 0.99 -9.67 -13.28
N PRO A 4 1.79 -10.23 -12.36
CA PRO A 4 1.31 -10.59 -11.04
C PRO A 4 0.88 -9.36 -10.22
N LEU A 5 -0.13 -9.52 -9.38
CA LEU A 5 -0.64 -8.47 -8.50
C LEU A 5 -0.58 -8.94 -7.04
N ILE A 6 -0.03 -8.10 -6.17
CA ILE A 6 0.05 -8.31 -4.73
C ILE A 6 -0.71 -7.18 -4.04
N ALA A 7 -1.77 -7.53 -3.29
CA ALA A 7 -2.60 -6.57 -2.57
C ALA A 7 -2.47 -6.74 -1.05
N GLY A 8 -2.02 -5.69 -0.37
CA GLY A 8 -1.97 -5.62 1.09
C GLY A 8 -3.26 -5.04 1.67
N ASN A 9 -4.20 -5.91 2.08
CA ASN A 9 -5.40 -5.49 2.80
C ASN A 9 -5.06 -5.24 4.28
N TRP A 10 -5.10 -3.99 4.71
CA TRP A 10 -4.78 -3.60 6.08
C TRP A 10 -5.94 -3.87 7.04
N LYS A 11 -7.12 -4.27 6.50
CA LYS A 11 -8.36 -4.45 7.25
C LYS A 11 -8.66 -3.17 8.04
N MET A 12 -9.12 -3.29 9.28
CA MET A 12 -9.35 -2.16 10.18
C MET A 12 -8.14 -1.92 11.08
N ASN A 13 -6.95 -1.75 10.48
CA ASN A 13 -5.72 -1.40 11.21
C ASN A 13 -5.17 -0.08 10.69
N LYS A 14 -4.56 0.66 11.62
CA LYS A 14 -3.92 1.97 11.43
C LYS A 14 -4.89 3.14 11.33
N ASN A 15 -4.43 4.28 11.84
CA ASN A 15 -5.02 5.58 11.58
C ASN A 15 -4.37 6.25 10.33
N SER A 16 -4.82 7.44 9.96
CA SER A 16 -4.34 8.15 8.76
C SER A 16 -2.85 8.50 8.82
N ALA A 17 -2.31 8.87 9.99
CA ALA A 17 -0.89 9.20 10.13
C ALA A 17 0.00 7.96 9.99
N GLU A 18 -0.33 6.87 10.68
CA GLU A 18 0.37 5.58 10.58
C GLU A 18 0.29 4.99 9.15
N SER A 19 -0.82 5.25 8.46
CA SER A 19 -1.03 4.84 7.07
C SER A 19 -0.09 5.54 6.11
N VAL A 20 0.07 6.86 6.26
CA VAL A 20 1.00 7.68 5.47
C VAL A 20 2.45 7.27 5.75
N GLU A 21 2.80 7.04 7.02
CA GLU A 21 4.14 6.57 7.38
C GLU A 21 4.45 5.23 6.72
N LEU A 22 3.53 4.25 6.83
CA LEU A 22 3.73 2.93 6.23
C LEU A 22 3.87 3.01 4.70
N VAL A 23 3.02 3.78 4.03
CA VAL A 23 3.08 3.85 2.55
C VAL A 23 4.34 4.56 2.06
N SER A 24 4.83 5.55 2.81
CA SER A 24 6.09 6.25 2.52
C SER A 24 7.28 5.29 2.57
N GLN A 25 7.38 4.51 3.65
CA GLN A 25 8.43 3.48 3.81
C GLN A 25 8.30 2.39 2.74
N LEU A 26 7.08 1.91 2.47
CA LEU A 26 6.84 0.88 1.46
C LEU A 26 7.27 1.34 0.07
N ARG A 27 6.94 2.58 -0.32
CA ARG A 27 7.33 3.17 -1.61
C ARG A 27 8.84 3.15 -1.82
N GLU A 28 9.63 3.46 -0.79
CA GLU A 28 11.09 3.43 -0.86
C GLU A 28 11.60 1.99 -1.04
N MET A 29 11.09 1.06 -0.24
CA MET A 29 11.51 -0.35 -0.25
C MET A 29 11.24 -1.09 -1.56
N VAL A 30 10.21 -0.67 -2.32
CA VAL A 30 9.80 -1.35 -3.56
C VAL A 30 10.04 -0.49 -4.81
N SER A 31 10.86 0.55 -4.69
CA SER A 31 11.07 1.56 -5.76
C SER A 31 11.68 1.01 -7.05
N ASP A 32 12.39 -0.10 -6.98
CA ASP A 32 13.03 -0.80 -8.10
C ASP A 32 12.21 -1.98 -8.65
N VAL A 33 11.16 -2.39 -7.96
CA VAL A 33 10.30 -3.53 -8.34
C VAL A 33 9.37 -3.12 -9.50
N ARG A 34 9.49 -3.79 -10.65
CA ARG A 34 8.73 -3.44 -11.88
C ARG A 34 7.88 -4.58 -12.42
N GLU A 35 8.18 -5.81 -12.03
CA GLU A 35 7.59 -7.03 -12.56
C GLU A 35 6.22 -7.34 -11.96
N VAL A 36 5.87 -6.76 -10.82
CA VAL A 36 4.59 -6.96 -10.12
C VAL A 36 3.84 -5.64 -9.92
N GLU A 37 2.52 -5.73 -9.81
CA GLU A 37 1.67 -4.62 -9.38
C GLU A 37 1.45 -4.72 -7.88
N ILE A 38 1.70 -3.63 -7.15
CA ILE A 38 1.60 -3.58 -5.69
C ILE A 38 0.45 -2.64 -5.34
N VAL A 39 -0.51 -3.15 -4.57
CA VAL A 39 -1.69 -2.40 -4.13
C VAL A 39 -1.74 -2.38 -2.61
N VAL A 40 -2.05 -1.22 -2.02
CA VAL A 40 -2.37 -1.09 -0.60
C VAL A 40 -3.87 -0.80 -0.45
N ALA A 41 -4.51 -1.46 0.52
CA ALA A 41 -5.92 -1.26 0.85
C ALA A 41 -6.05 -0.88 2.33
N PRO A 42 -5.89 0.43 2.66
CA PRO A 42 -6.04 0.96 4.02
C PRO A 42 -7.52 0.95 4.46
N PRO A 43 -7.81 1.15 5.77
CA PRO A 43 -9.15 1.49 6.21
C PRO A 43 -9.67 2.76 5.50
N TYR A 44 -10.98 2.84 5.27
CA TYR A 44 -11.60 3.98 4.59
C TYR A 44 -11.24 5.33 5.22
N THR A 45 -11.13 5.40 6.55
CA THR A 45 -10.79 6.63 7.30
C THR A 45 -9.39 7.17 7.01
N ALA A 46 -8.52 6.36 6.41
CA ALA A 46 -7.16 6.75 6.02
C ALA A 46 -7.07 7.12 4.53
N LEU A 47 -8.16 7.04 3.77
CA LEU A 47 -8.22 7.58 2.40
C LEU A 47 -8.46 9.10 2.46
N GLY A 48 -7.77 9.85 1.60
CA GLY A 48 -7.98 11.28 1.45
C GLY A 48 -9.38 11.60 0.93
N SER A 49 -9.87 12.80 1.26
CA SER A 49 -11.14 13.37 0.75
C SER A 49 -11.00 13.85 -0.69
#